data_AF-A0A653XWE8-F1
#
_entry.id   AF-A0A653XWE8-F1
#
_cell.length_a   1.000
_cell.length_b   1.000
_cell.length_c   1.000
_cell.angle_alpha   90.00
_cell.angle_beta   90.00
_cell.angle_gamma   90.00
#
_symmetry.space_group_name_H-M   'P 1'
#
loop_
_entity.id
_entity.type
_entity.pdbx_description
1 polymer ?
#
loop_
_entity_poly.entity_id
_entity_poly.type
_entity_poly.pdbx_seq_one_letter_code
_entity_poly.pdbx_strand_id
1 'polypeptide(L)'
;MNPSEVIEVRSRPFLRVWAFLATGGFGIIGIWLFSEALTFESNYTLFLFLGGLLGIVYGWISFLMILPAFTKRGNVIFRIQRGENGAVLYRQQQIPFQDIQSIDMRRHRYSIRGFLFMDVLIRKFDGKLIKIPAYSILDEEVFEQTVKQNIYPYLHETAQENWKQQHGHGEKQNQ
;
A
#
# COMPACT_ATOMS: atom_id res chain seq x y z
N MET A 1 -31.54 -13.26 -8.91
CA MET A 1 -30.31 -12.46 -8.76
C MET A 1 -29.85 -12.58 -7.33
N ASN A 2 -28.72 -13.25 -7.09
CA ASN A 2 -28.14 -13.38 -5.75
C ASN A 2 -27.68 -11.98 -5.30
N PRO A 3 -27.96 -11.52 -4.06
CA PRO A 3 -27.46 -10.24 -3.57
C PRO A 3 -25.96 -10.17 -3.82
N SER A 4 -25.52 -9.10 -4.47
CA SER A 4 -24.15 -8.84 -4.89
C SER A 4 -23.16 -9.25 -3.80
N GLU A 5 -22.43 -10.34 -4.04
CA GLU A 5 -21.45 -10.87 -3.10
C GLU A 5 -20.40 -9.80 -2.82
N VAL A 6 -20.23 -9.46 -1.54
CA VAL A 6 -19.24 -8.47 -1.09
C VAL A 6 -18.00 -9.21 -0.62
N ILE A 7 -16.88 -8.94 -1.27
CA ILE A 7 -15.58 -9.56 -0.98
C ILE A 7 -14.73 -8.59 -0.20
N GLU A 8 -14.09 -9.08 0.85
CA GLU A 8 -13.15 -8.30 1.63
C GLU A 8 -11.73 -8.51 1.10
N VAL A 9 -11.09 -7.44 0.65
CA VAL A 9 -9.66 -7.46 0.31
C VAL A 9 -8.88 -7.23 1.59
N ARG A 10 -8.30 -8.31 2.11
CA ARG A 10 -7.62 -8.33 3.40
C ARG A 10 -6.12 -8.18 3.26
N SER A 11 -5.50 -7.63 4.29
CA SER A 11 -4.04 -7.63 4.41
C SER A 11 -3.50 -9.01 4.75
N ARG A 12 -2.21 -9.22 4.49
CA ARG A 12 -1.52 -10.44 4.93
C ARG A 12 -0.96 -10.23 6.34
N PRO A 13 -1.29 -11.10 7.32
CA PRO A 13 -0.76 -10.98 8.68
C PRO A 13 0.77 -10.92 8.72
N PHE A 14 1.43 -11.72 7.88
CA PHE A 14 2.88 -11.73 7.73
C PHE A 14 3.45 -10.35 7.33
N LEU A 15 2.84 -9.68 6.35
CA LEU A 15 3.29 -8.35 5.92
C LEU A 15 3.08 -7.29 7.01
N ARG A 16 2.03 -7.43 7.83
CA ARG A 16 1.82 -6.52 8.98
C ARG A 16 2.94 -6.67 10.00
N VAL A 17 3.28 -7.90 10.39
CA VAL A 17 4.38 -8.16 11.31
C VAL A 17 5.70 -7.64 10.74
N TRP A 18 5.97 -7.90 9.46
CA TRP A 18 7.16 -7.39 8.79
C TRP A 18 7.23 -5.87 8.78
N ALA A 19 6.12 -5.19 8.48
CA ALA A 19 6.10 -3.75 8.43
C ALA A 19 6.24 -3.12 9.84
N PHE A 20 5.73 -3.79 10.88
CA PHE A 20 6.00 -3.43 12.28
C PHE A 20 7.48 -3.53 12.61
N LEU A 21 8.10 -4.68 12.32
CA LEU A 21 9.51 -4.94 12.59
C LEU A 21 10.42 -4.01 11.79
N ALA A 22 10.09 -3.73 10.53
CA ALA A 22 10.85 -2.81 9.70
C ALA A 22 10.83 -1.39 10.29
N THR A 23 9.64 -0.83 10.55
CA THR A 23 9.53 0.55 11.05
C THR A 23 10.03 0.71 12.49
N GLY A 24 9.61 -0.17 13.39
CA GLY A 24 10.04 -0.15 14.80
C GLY A 24 11.51 -0.52 14.97
N GLY A 25 11.97 -1.54 14.24
CA GLY A 25 13.35 -2.02 14.29
C GLY A 25 14.34 -0.97 13.79
N PHE A 26 14.02 -0.22 12.74
CA PHE A 26 14.85 0.91 12.29
C PHE A 26 15.02 1.97 13.39
N GLY A 27 13.96 2.27 14.14
CA GLY A 27 14.04 3.18 15.29
C GLY A 27 14.96 2.65 16.39
N ILE A 28 14.82 1.37 16.75
CA ILE A 28 15.66 0.71 17.78
C ILE A 28 17.13 0.69 17.36
N ILE A 29 17.43 0.32 16.11
CA ILE A 29 18.80 0.35 15.56
C ILE A 29 19.35 1.77 15.58
N GLY A 30 18.54 2.77 15.25
CA GLY A 30 18.92 4.17 15.34
C GLY A 30 19.30 4.60 16.76
N ILE A 31 18.50 4.21 17.76
CA ILE A 31 18.79 4.47 19.18
C ILE A 31 20.12 3.80 19.58
N TRP A 32 20.32 2.55 19.18
CA TRP A 32 21.55 1.82 19.48
C TRP A 32 22.79 2.49 18.87
N LEU A 33 22.76 2.85 17.58
CA LEU A 33 23.85 3.57 16.92
C LEU A 33 24.13 4.93 17.54
N PHE A 34 23.07 5.65 17.93
CA PHE A 34 23.20 6.93 18.61
C PHE A 34 23.85 6.77 19.98
N SER A 35 23.45 5.74 20.75
CA SER A 35 24.07 5.41 22.04
C SER A 35 25.55 5.06 21.89
N GLU A 36 25.89 4.25 20.89
CA GLU A 36 27.28 3.88 20.60
C GLU A 36 28.11 5.11 20.28
N ALA A 37 27.57 6.05 19.51
CA ALA A 37 28.26 7.31 19.18
C ALA A 37 28.59 8.15 20.42
N LEU A 38 27.83 8.05 21.51
CA LEU A 38 28.11 8.81 22.74
C LEU A 38 29.22 8.17 23.58
N THR A 39 29.43 6.87 23.46
CA THR A 39 30.40 6.11 24.26
C THR A 39 31.70 5.81 23.52
N PHE A 40 31.70 5.88 22.20
CA PHE A 40 32.83 5.49 21.36
C PHE A 40 33.69 6.70 20.98
N GLU A 41 34.96 6.72 21.42
CA GLU A 41 35.96 7.69 20.98
C GLU A 41 36.65 7.19 19.70
N SER A 42 36.11 7.52 18.53
CA SER A 42 36.69 7.14 17.24
C SER A 42 36.42 8.18 16.15
N ASN A 43 37.19 8.11 15.06
CA ASN A 43 36.97 8.93 13.87
C ASN A 43 35.60 8.67 13.20
N TYR A 44 34.93 7.57 13.54
CA TYR A 44 33.63 7.20 12.99
C TYR A 44 32.44 7.71 13.81
N THR A 45 32.68 8.35 14.95
CA THR A 45 31.64 8.81 15.88
C THR A 45 30.63 9.75 15.21
N LEU A 46 31.06 10.63 14.31
CA LEU A 46 30.16 11.51 13.57
C LEU A 46 29.19 10.73 12.66
N PHE A 47 29.67 9.67 11.99
CA PHE A 47 28.83 8.83 11.14
C PHE A 47 27.82 8.02 11.96
N LEU A 48 28.24 7.47 13.09
CA LEU A 48 27.35 6.75 14.01
C LEU A 48 26.29 7.69 14.61
N PHE A 49 26.68 8.91 15.00
CA PHE A 49 25.77 9.91 15.53
C PHE A 49 24.72 10.32 14.50
N LEU A 50 25.13 10.71 13.29
CA LEU A 50 24.22 11.13 12.23
C LEU A 50 23.34 9.98 11.75
N GLY A 51 23.93 8.80 11.55
CA GLY A 51 23.18 7.60 11.16
C GLY A 51 22.16 7.19 12.22
N GLY A 52 22.54 7.23 13.49
CA GLY A 52 21.65 6.97 14.63
C GLY A 52 20.50 7.97 14.68
N LEU A 53 20.80 9.27 14.62
CA LEU A 53 19.78 10.32 14.63
C LEU A 53 18.79 10.20 13.46
N LEU A 54 19.29 9.96 12.24
CA LEU A 54 18.45 9.74 11.06
C LEU A 54 17.61 8.47 11.20
N GLY A 55 18.18 7.38 11.71
CA GLY A 55 17.48 6.13 11.98
C GLY A 55 16.36 6.30 13.01
N ILE A 56 16.60 7.06 14.07
CA ILE A 56 15.58 7.40 15.08
C ILE A 56 14.45 8.19 14.42
N VAL A 57 14.75 9.30 13.74
CA VAL A 57 13.71 10.16 13.13
C VAL A 57 12.91 9.39 12.09
N TYR A 58 13.58 8.67 11.19
CA TYR A 58 12.93 7.85 10.17
C TYR A 58 12.08 6.73 10.78
N GLY A 59 12.63 5.98 11.73
CA GLY A 59 11.95 4.88 12.41
C GLY A 59 10.71 5.38 13.15
N TRP A 60 10.83 6.46 13.92
CA TRP A 60 9.71 7.02 14.67
C TRP A 60 8.58 7.55 13.77
N ILE A 61 8.92 8.33 12.74
CA ILE A 61 7.94 8.89 11.81
C ILE A 61 7.23 7.76 11.05
N SER A 62 7.99 6.81 10.50
CA SER A 62 7.42 5.69 9.75
C SER A 62 6.55 4.79 10.64
N PHE A 63 6.98 4.53 11.88
CA PHE A 63 6.24 3.73 12.86
C PHE A 63 4.88 4.35 13.20
N LEU A 64 4.84 5.65 13.49
CA LEU A 64 3.57 6.35 13.73
C LEU A 64 2.62 6.27 12.54
N MET A 65 3.16 6.44 11.32
CA MET A 65 2.35 6.43 10.11
C MET A 65 1.73 5.06 9.83
N ILE A 66 2.36 3.97 10.25
CA ILE A 66 1.85 2.61 10.03
C ILE A 66 0.92 2.11 11.15
N LEU A 67 0.77 2.82 12.27
CA LEU A 67 -0.13 2.43 13.36
C LEU A 67 -1.55 2.02 12.90
N PRO A 68 -2.20 2.71 11.94
CA PRO A 68 -3.52 2.31 11.46
C PRO A 68 -3.55 0.90 10.84
N ALA A 69 -2.44 0.40 10.31
CA ALA A 69 -2.32 -0.95 9.75
C ALA A 69 -2.43 -2.06 10.82
N PHE A 70 -2.24 -1.72 12.10
CA PHE A 70 -2.43 -2.67 13.22
C PHE A 70 -3.87 -2.67 13.77
N THR A 71 -4.71 -1.75 13.32
CA THR A 71 -6.12 -1.68 13.72
C THR A 71 -7.01 -2.54 12.81
N LYS A 72 -8.32 -2.61 13.10
CA LYS A 72 -9.32 -3.24 12.21
C LYS A 72 -9.27 -2.70 10.77
N ARG A 73 -8.91 -1.41 10.59
CA ARG A 73 -8.76 -0.75 9.28
C ARG A 73 -7.58 -1.29 8.47
N GLY A 74 -6.58 -1.85 9.13
CA GLY A 74 -5.48 -2.54 8.47
C GLY A 74 -5.79 -3.98 8.12
N ASN A 75 -6.81 -4.59 8.71
CA ASN A 75 -7.18 -5.97 8.41
C ASN A 75 -7.96 -6.07 7.09
N VAL A 76 -8.94 -5.19 6.89
CA VAL A 76 -9.72 -5.07 5.63
C VAL A 76 -9.38 -3.73 4.99
N ILE A 77 -8.67 -3.78 3.86
CA ILE A 77 -8.16 -2.57 3.18
C ILE A 77 -9.30 -1.89 2.42
N PHE A 78 -10.05 -2.67 1.63
CA PHE A 78 -11.27 -2.26 0.96
C PHE A 78 -12.15 -3.47 0.69
N ARG A 79 -13.38 -3.23 0.25
CA ARG A 79 -14.31 -4.28 -0.15
C ARG A 79 -14.71 -4.11 -1.62
N ILE A 80 -15.14 -5.20 -2.23
CA ILE A 80 -15.56 -5.23 -3.63
C ILE A 80 -16.97 -5.78 -3.66
N GLN A 81 -17.90 -5.02 -4.19
CA GLN A 81 -19.24 -5.49 -4.53
C GLN A 81 -19.20 -6.06 -5.95
N ARG A 82 -19.40 -7.38 -6.12
CA ARG A 82 -19.39 -8.04 -7.43
C ARG A 82 -20.65 -7.72 -8.26
N GLY A 83 -20.51 -7.83 -9.58
CA GLY A 83 -21.60 -7.77 -10.56
C GLY A 83 -21.44 -6.63 -11.57
N GLU A 84 -22.35 -6.56 -12.54
CA GLU A 84 -22.36 -5.51 -13.58
C GLU A 84 -22.45 -4.10 -13.00
N ASN A 85 -23.21 -3.94 -11.91
CA ASN A 85 -23.30 -2.69 -11.12
C ASN A 85 -22.33 -2.70 -9.93
N GLY A 86 -21.23 -3.42 -10.05
CA GLY A 86 -20.25 -3.58 -8.99
C GLY A 86 -19.48 -2.31 -8.68
N ALA A 87 -18.88 -2.28 -7.50
CA ALA A 87 -18.17 -1.12 -6.99
C ALA A 87 -17.08 -1.49 -6.00
N VAL A 88 -16.02 -0.67 -5.96
CA VAL A 88 -15.07 -0.67 -4.86
C VAL A 88 -15.68 0.12 -3.70
N LEU A 89 -15.82 -0.53 -2.56
CA LEU A 89 -16.34 0.04 -1.33
C LEU A 89 -15.17 0.37 -0.39
N TYR A 90 -15.01 1.64 -0.07
CA TYR A 90 -13.97 2.11 0.83
C TYR A 90 -14.51 3.15 1.80
N ARG A 91 -14.49 2.83 3.09
CA ARG A 91 -15.12 3.62 4.16
C ARG A 91 -16.61 3.84 3.85
N GLN A 92 -17.02 5.07 3.57
CA GLN A 92 -18.39 5.47 3.21
C GLN A 92 -18.52 5.78 1.71
N GLN A 93 -17.45 5.58 0.94
CA GLN A 93 -17.44 5.84 -0.50
C GLN A 93 -17.69 4.54 -1.26
N GLN A 94 -18.54 4.65 -2.28
CA GLN A 94 -18.77 3.63 -3.27
C GLN A 94 -18.23 4.15 -4.60
N ILE A 95 -17.35 3.38 -5.23
CA ILE A 95 -16.68 3.75 -6.48
C ILE A 95 -17.12 2.73 -7.53
N PRO A 96 -18.12 3.05 -8.37
CA PRO A 96 -18.59 2.16 -9.41
C PRO A 96 -17.45 1.74 -10.34
N PHE A 97 -17.43 0.49 -10.82
CA PHE A 97 -16.37 0.05 -11.74
C PHE A 97 -16.33 0.86 -13.04
N GLN A 98 -17.49 1.31 -13.52
CA GLN A 98 -17.61 2.14 -14.72
C GLN A 98 -16.96 3.52 -14.58
N ASP A 99 -16.82 4.02 -13.34
CA ASP A 99 -16.20 5.30 -13.06
C ASP A 99 -14.67 5.22 -13.03
N ILE A 100 -14.09 4.01 -12.96
CA ILE A 100 -12.66 3.78 -12.77
C ILE A 100 -11.95 3.88 -14.12
N GLN A 101 -11.03 4.84 -14.24
CA GLN A 101 -10.12 4.98 -15.38
C GLN A 101 -8.85 4.12 -15.20
N SER A 102 -8.32 4.07 -13.97
CA SER A 102 -7.20 3.20 -13.62
C SER A 102 -7.26 2.81 -12.15
N ILE A 103 -6.77 1.63 -11.84
CA ILE A 103 -6.57 1.13 -10.49
C ILE A 103 -5.18 0.50 -10.45
N ASP A 104 -4.38 0.82 -9.44
CA ASP A 104 -3.01 0.31 -9.29
C ASP A 104 -2.57 0.38 -7.83
N MET A 105 -1.64 -0.48 -7.41
CA MET A 105 -1.03 -0.41 -6.08
C MET A 105 0.40 0.07 -6.20
N ARG A 106 0.70 1.27 -5.70
CA ARG A 106 2.07 1.81 -5.81
C ARG A 106 2.39 2.87 -4.77
N ARG A 107 3.68 3.17 -4.66
CA ARG A 107 4.17 4.37 -3.98
C ARG A 107 3.88 5.62 -4.80
N HIS A 108 3.65 6.74 -4.14
CA HIS A 108 3.33 8.00 -4.78
C HIS A 108 3.95 9.21 -4.07
N ARG A 109 4.24 10.26 -4.82
CA ARG A 109 4.90 11.48 -4.29
C ARG A 109 3.94 12.50 -3.67
N TYR A 110 2.64 12.21 -3.64
CA TYR A 110 1.63 13.16 -3.12
C TYR A 110 1.59 13.29 -1.59
N SER A 111 2.32 12.45 -0.84
CA SER A 111 2.46 12.58 0.61
C SER A 111 3.68 11.81 1.09
N ILE A 112 4.23 12.19 2.25
CA ILE A 112 5.35 11.49 2.90
C ILE A 112 5.00 10.01 3.11
N ARG A 113 3.77 9.73 3.58
CA ARG A 113 3.28 8.36 3.75
C ARG A 113 3.30 7.58 2.43
N GLY A 114 2.78 8.14 1.35
CA GLY A 114 2.77 7.46 0.05
C GLY A 114 4.14 7.28 -0.58
N PHE A 115 5.14 8.07 -0.14
CA PHE A 115 6.52 7.84 -0.51
C PHE A 115 7.09 6.60 0.21
N LEU A 116 6.74 6.41 1.48
CA LEU A 116 7.24 5.30 2.32
C LEU A 116 6.51 3.98 2.05
N PHE A 117 5.20 4.03 1.84
CA PHE A 117 4.35 2.86 1.75
C PHE A 117 3.59 2.80 0.42
N MET A 118 3.29 1.58 -0.02
CA MET A 118 2.40 1.36 -1.15
C MET A 118 0.95 1.54 -0.71
N ASP A 119 0.20 2.28 -1.51
CA ASP A 119 -1.22 2.53 -1.36
C ASP A 119 -1.94 2.10 -2.66
N VAL A 120 -3.22 1.75 -2.54
CA VAL A 120 -4.07 1.51 -3.72
C VAL A 120 -4.58 2.85 -4.22
N LEU A 121 -4.30 3.13 -5.49
CA LEU A 121 -4.67 4.34 -6.20
C LEU A 121 -5.78 4.01 -7.18
N ILE A 122 -6.88 4.77 -7.11
CA ILE A 122 -7.98 4.65 -8.05
C ILE A 122 -8.18 6.02 -8.69
N ARG A 123 -7.93 6.10 -9.99
CA ARG A 123 -8.22 7.30 -10.79
C ARG A 123 -9.57 7.12 -11.45
N LYS A 124 -10.44 8.11 -11.29
CA LYS A 124 -11.74 8.16 -11.95
C LYS A 124 -11.66 8.90 -13.28
N PHE A 125 -12.64 8.68 -14.16
CA PHE A 125 -12.78 9.43 -15.41
C PHE A 125 -13.04 10.93 -15.20
N ASP A 126 -13.64 11.31 -14.06
CA ASP A 126 -13.79 12.70 -13.64
C ASP A 126 -12.46 13.37 -13.20
N GLY A 127 -11.33 12.66 -13.29
CA GLY A 127 -10.00 13.12 -12.93
C GLY A 127 -9.68 12.99 -11.43
N LYS A 128 -10.64 12.60 -10.60
CA LYS A 128 -10.45 12.49 -9.15
C LYS A 128 -9.60 11.27 -8.80
N LEU A 129 -8.58 11.49 -7.96
CA LEU A 129 -7.71 10.44 -7.45
C LEU A 129 -8.12 10.04 -6.03
N ILE A 130 -8.58 8.80 -5.87
CA ILE A 130 -8.90 8.20 -4.58
C ILE A 130 -7.70 7.37 -4.11
N LYS A 131 -7.32 7.56 -2.85
CA LYS A 131 -6.17 6.91 -2.23
C LYS A 131 -6.63 6.03 -1.09
N ILE A 132 -6.43 4.74 -1.23
CA ILE A 132 -6.76 3.73 -0.23
C ILE A 132 -5.44 3.31 0.44
N PRO A 133 -5.24 3.64 1.73
CA PRO A 133 -4.03 3.33 2.45
C PRO A 133 -3.88 1.81 2.59
N ALA A 134 -2.84 1.26 1.98
CA ALA A 134 -2.54 -0.17 2.06
C ALA A 134 -1.28 -0.45 2.87
N TYR A 135 -0.51 0.59 3.25
CA TYR A 135 0.67 0.52 4.13
C TYR A 135 1.69 -0.57 3.76
N SER A 136 1.75 -0.99 2.50
CA SER A 136 2.52 -2.19 2.07
C SER A 136 2.18 -3.49 2.81
N ILE A 137 0.99 -3.59 3.42
CA ILE A 137 0.49 -4.80 4.10
C ILE A 137 -0.50 -5.60 3.24
N LEU A 138 -0.87 -5.07 2.08
CA LEU A 138 -1.52 -5.79 0.99
C LEU A 138 -0.45 -6.29 0.03
N ASP A 139 -0.58 -7.54 -0.36
CA ASP A 139 0.33 -8.19 -1.30
C ASP A 139 -0.05 -7.82 -2.73
N GLU A 140 0.95 -7.50 -3.54
CA GLU A 140 0.77 -6.99 -4.90
C GLU A 140 0.17 -8.04 -5.82
N GLU A 141 0.65 -9.28 -5.75
CA GLU A 141 0.10 -10.38 -6.55
C GLU A 141 -1.34 -10.68 -6.15
N VAL A 142 -1.63 -10.71 -4.84
CA VAL A 142 -3.00 -10.91 -4.36
C VAL A 142 -3.91 -9.77 -4.81
N PHE A 143 -3.43 -8.53 -4.77
CA PHE A 143 -4.16 -7.37 -5.25
C PHE A 143 -4.44 -7.47 -6.76
N GLU A 144 -3.43 -7.73 -7.58
CA GLU A 144 -3.56 -7.85 -9.03
C GLU A 144 -4.51 -8.98 -9.42
N GLN A 145 -4.38 -10.15 -8.80
CA GLN A 145 -5.30 -11.27 -9.01
C GLN A 145 -6.73 -10.90 -8.63
N THR A 146 -6.91 -10.18 -7.51
CA THR A 146 -8.21 -9.71 -7.07
C THR A 146 -8.83 -8.73 -8.07
N VAL A 147 -8.06 -7.78 -8.59
CA VAL A 147 -8.52 -6.84 -9.63
C VAL A 147 -8.87 -7.61 -10.90
N LYS A 148 -7.99 -8.49 -11.39
CA LYS A 148 -8.18 -9.27 -12.63
C LYS A 148 -9.45 -10.11 -12.59
N GLN A 149 -9.78 -10.71 -11.44
CA GLN A 149 -10.94 -11.59 -11.30
C GLN A 149 -12.25 -10.84 -11.02
N ASN A 150 -12.21 -9.76 -10.23
CA ASN A 150 -13.43 -9.19 -9.63
C ASN A 150 -13.80 -7.79 -10.12
N ILE A 151 -12.84 -7.05 -10.68
CA ILE A 151 -13.01 -5.66 -11.09
C ILE A 151 -12.84 -5.54 -12.60
N TYR A 152 -11.72 -6.04 -13.13
CA TYR A 152 -11.32 -5.94 -14.52
C TYR A 152 -12.41 -6.31 -15.54
N PRO A 153 -13.19 -7.41 -15.38
CA PRO A 153 -14.22 -7.79 -16.35
C PRO A 153 -15.36 -6.76 -16.49
N TYR A 154 -15.52 -5.90 -15.50
CA TYR A 154 -16.59 -4.91 -15.42
C TYR A 154 -16.09 -3.47 -15.57
N LEU A 155 -14.79 -3.28 -15.83
CA LEU A 155 -14.23 -1.95 -16.13
C LEU A 155 -14.67 -1.48 -17.51
N HIS A 156 -14.70 -0.17 -17.70
CA HIS A 156 -14.84 0.44 -19.02
C HIS A 156 -13.70 0.01 -19.96
N GLU A 157 -13.95 -0.12 -21.26
CA GLU A 157 -12.99 -0.66 -22.25
C GLU A 157 -11.62 0.05 -22.19
N THR A 158 -11.62 1.38 -22.17
CA THR A 158 -10.42 2.21 -22.02
C THR A 158 -9.62 1.91 -20.75
N ALA A 159 -10.28 1.60 -19.64
CA ALA A 159 -9.63 1.22 -18.39
C ALA A 159 -9.06 -0.21 -18.45
N GLN A 160 -9.72 -1.12 -19.17
CA GLN A 160 -9.19 -2.46 -19.45
C GLN A 160 -7.93 -2.39 -20.31
N GLU A 161 -7.92 -1.55 -21.35
CA GLU A 161 -6.74 -1.31 -22.18
C GLU A 161 -5.59 -0.73 -21.38
N ASN A 162 -5.85 0.28 -20.54
CA ASN A 162 -4.86 0.85 -19.63
C ASN A 162 -4.27 -0.22 -18.70
N TRP A 163 -5.12 -1.09 -18.13
CA TRP A 163 -4.67 -2.18 -17.27
C TRP A 163 -3.77 -3.18 -18.02
N LYS A 164 -4.16 -3.57 -19.25
CA LYS A 164 -3.34 -4.45 -20.11
C LYS A 164 -2.00 -3.83 -20.46
N GLN A 165 -1.92 -2.53 -20.73
CA GLN A 165 -0.65 -1.85 -21.03
C GLN A 165 0.27 -1.85 -19.80
N GLN A 166 -0.29 -1.67 -18.61
CA GLN A 166 0.47 -1.61 -17.36
C GLN A 166 0.98 -2.99 -16.91
N HIS A 167 0.17 -4.05 -17.06
CA HIS A 167 0.48 -5.38 -16.50
C HIS A 167 0.76 -6.47 -17.56
N GLY A 168 0.40 -6.24 -18.83
CA GLY A 168 0.50 -7.23 -19.91
C GLY A 168 1.89 -7.41 -20.53
N HIS A 169 2.90 -6.60 -20.16
CA HIS A 169 4.29 -6.84 -20.57
C HIS A 169 4.98 -7.94 -19.74
N GLY A 170 4.44 -8.32 -18.57
CA GLY A 170 4.98 -9.38 -17.73
C GLY A 170 4.60 -10.81 -18.15
N GLU A 171 3.51 -11.00 -18.90
CA GLU A 171 3.06 -12.34 -19.33
C GLU A 171 3.91 -12.94 -20.47
N LYS A 172 4.78 -12.16 -21.14
CA LYS A 172 5.63 -12.63 -22.25
C LYS A 172 6.96 -13.27 -21.84
N GLN A 173 7.32 -13.27 -20.56
CA GLN A 173 8.62 -13.81 -20.11
C GLN A 173 8.55 -15.23 -19.50
N ASN A 174 7.35 -15.80 -19.36
CA ASN A 174 7.13 -17.14 -18.78
C ASN A 174 6.42 -18.10 -19.75
N GLN A 175 6.70 -18.00 -21.06
CA GLN A 175 6.35 -19.02 -22.06
C GLN A 175 7.60 -19.61 -22.69
#